data_AF-S3BLY3-F1
#
_entry.id   AF-S3BLY3-F1
#
_cell.length_a   1.000
_cell.length_b   1.000
_cell.length_c   1.000
_cell.angle_alpha   90.00
_cell.angle_beta   90.00
_cell.angle_gamma   90.00
#
_symmetry.space_group_name_H-M   'P 1'
#
loop_
_entity.id
_entity.type
_entity.pdbx_description
1 polymer ?
#
loop_
_entity_poly.entity_id
_entity_poly.type
_entity_poly.pdbx_seq_one_letter_code
_entity_poly.pdbx_strand_id
1 'polypeptide(L)'
;MKRIITLLLLITTYALSAQKTVTKIVSREQNSPLFVVNGVLIDDNKICSIFLNAIDPNDIENINVLKSALKDPSATVLCSSKAEKGVVIITLKKSKDTSKKDNLSGIENPNKAFPLVVVNDVEFSDPEVGKLFMNNVSPKRVESIVVLKDKKATEKYGEKAKNGVILVTLKGKPEKLDIPPYEPKS
;
A
#
# COMPACT_ATOMS: atom_id res chain seq x y z
N MET A 1 24.76 -10.67 51.99
CA MET A 1 23.37 -10.25 51.65
C MET A 1 23.31 -8.99 50.79
N LYS A 2 23.92 -7.86 51.19
CA LYS A 2 23.84 -6.60 50.41
C LYS A 2 24.32 -6.69 48.95
N ARG A 3 25.42 -7.42 48.67
CA ARG A 3 26.00 -7.56 47.31
C ARG A 3 25.10 -8.33 46.32
N ILE A 4 24.29 -9.27 46.80
CA ILE A 4 23.41 -10.10 45.95
C ILE A 4 22.18 -9.29 45.49
N ILE A 5 21.64 -8.45 46.37
CA ILE A 5 20.49 -7.58 46.06
C ILE A 5 20.87 -6.52 45.01
N THR A 6 22.07 -5.94 45.12
CA THR A 6 22.57 -4.96 44.14
C THR A 6 22.73 -5.56 42.74
N LEU A 7 23.21 -6.79 42.63
CA LEU A 7 23.38 -7.47 41.34
C LEU A 7 22.01 -7.76 40.69
N LEU A 8 21.02 -8.20 41.48
CA LEU A 8 19.68 -8.46 40.99
C LEU A 8 19.01 -7.18 40.42
N LEU A 9 19.15 -6.05 41.12
CA LEU A 9 18.64 -4.75 40.67
C LEU A 9 19.33 -4.27 39.39
N LEU A 10 20.64 -4.48 39.24
CA LEU A 10 21.36 -4.12 38.03
C LEU A 10 20.83 -4.91 36.81
N ILE A 11 20.61 -6.22 36.99
CA ILE A 11 20.11 -7.12 35.94
C ILE A 11 18.69 -6.72 35.51
N THR A 12 17.78 -6.46 36.46
CA THR A 12 16.41 -6.06 36.13
C THR A 12 16.35 -4.69 35.45
N THR A 13 17.18 -3.74 35.89
CA THR A 13 17.25 -2.40 35.27
C THR A 13 17.81 -2.48 33.85
N TYR A 14 18.84 -3.30 33.62
CA TYR A 14 19.40 -3.54 32.30
C TYR A 14 18.40 -4.23 31.36
N ALA A 15 17.68 -5.24 31.85
CA ALA A 15 16.64 -5.92 31.08
C ALA A 15 15.50 -4.96 30.69
N LEU A 16 15.08 -4.06 31.58
CA LEU A 16 14.04 -3.07 31.31
C LEU A 16 14.51 -2.02 30.27
N SER A 17 15.78 -1.61 30.33
CA SER A 17 16.42 -0.73 29.33
C SER A 17 16.51 -1.40 27.95
N ALA A 18 16.90 -2.68 27.90
CA ALA A 18 16.95 -3.46 26.67
C ALA A 18 15.56 -3.62 26.05
N GLN A 19 14.54 -3.95 26.85
CA GLN A 19 13.15 -4.04 26.36
C GLN A 19 12.63 -2.70 25.83
N LYS A 20 12.94 -1.57 26.49
CA LYS A 20 12.59 -0.21 26.05
C LYS A 20 13.27 0.17 24.73
N THR A 21 14.48 -0.34 24.51
CA THR A 21 15.23 -0.12 23.26
C THR A 21 14.68 -0.98 22.13
N VAL A 22 14.29 -2.23 22.41
CA VAL A 22 13.66 -3.14 21.44
C VAL A 22 12.28 -2.65 21.00
N THR A 23 11.46 -2.11 21.91
CA THR A 23 10.16 -1.50 21.55
C THR A 23 10.30 -0.32 20.59
N LYS A 24 11.42 0.43 20.68
CA LYS A 24 11.71 1.58 19.81
C LYS A 24 12.15 1.18 18.40
N ILE A 25 12.65 -0.04 18.21
CA ILE A 25 13.04 -0.58 16.90
C ILE A 25 11.83 -1.23 16.21
N VAL A 26 10.94 -1.86 16.99
CA VAL A 26 9.66 -2.41 16.50
C VAL A 26 8.68 -1.32 16.04
N SER A 27 8.80 -0.08 16.52
CA SER A 27 7.88 1.01 16.17
C SER A 27 8.06 1.59 14.76
N ARG A 28 9.18 1.32 14.07
CA ARG A 28 9.44 1.89 12.73
C ARG A 28 8.57 1.26 11.64
N GLU A 29 8.27 -0.03 11.73
CA GLU A 29 7.27 -0.66 10.86
C GLU A 29 5.83 -0.29 11.26
N GLN A 30 5.61 0.06 12.53
CA GLN A 30 4.30 0.44 13.03
C GLN A 30 3.91 1.89 12.77
N ASN A 31 4.77 2.75 12.21
CA ASN A 31 4.44 4.17 11.98
C ASN A 31 4.18 4.51 10.50
N SER A 32 3.67 3.55 9.73
CA SER A 32 3.27 3.78 8.34
C SER A 32 1.98 4.59 8.30
N PRO A 33 1.92 5.72 7.56
CA PRO A 33 0.69 6.48 7.42
C PRO A 33 -0.34 5.69 6.61
N LEU A 34 -1.61 6.06 6.75
CA LEU A 34 -2.68 5.58 5.89
C LEU A 34 -2.60 6.30 4.53
N PHE A 35 -2.82 5.61 3.42
CA PHE A 35 -2.87 6.22 2.10
C PHE A 35 -4.30 6.30 1.58
N VAL A 36 -4.64 7.43 0.98
CA VAL A 36 -5.92 7.63 0.27
C VAL A 36 -5.60 8.17 -1.10
N VAL A 37 -6.01 7.45 -2.15
CA VAL A 37 -5.73 7.85 -3.53
C VAL A 37 -7.05 7.99 -4.28
N ASN A 38 -7.34 9.20 -4.78
CA ASN A 38 -8.63 9.53 -5.41
C ASN A 38 -9.85 9.09 -4.58
N GLY A 39 -9.75 9.22 -3.25
CA GLY A 39 -10.80 8.82 -2.31
C GLY A 39 -10.83 7.33 -1.93
N VAL A 40 -10.03 6.49 -2.59
CA VAL A 40 -9.91 5.05 -2.25
C VAL A 40 -8.86 4.85 -1.17
N LEU A 41 -9.22 4.15 -0.11
CA LEU A 41 -8.34 3.86 1.03
C LEU A 41 -7.43 2.66 0.71
N ILE A 42 -6.13 2.83 0.94
CA ILE A 42 -5.11 1.78 0.79
C ILE A 42 -4.41 1.64 2.14
N ASP A 43 -4.71 0.56 2.86
CA ASP A 43 -4.14 0.29 4.17
C ASP A 43 -3.03 -0.77 4.14
N ASP A 44 -2.90 -1.56 3.08
CA ASP A 44 -1.82 -2.51 2.91
C ASP A 44 -0.55 -1.83 2.40
N ASN A 45 0.54 -1.94 3.16
CA ASN A 45 1.82 -1.30 2.86
C ASN A 45 2.45 -1.83 1.55
N LYS A 46 2.28 -3.12 1.24
CA LYS A 46 2.84 -3.71 0.00
C LYS A 46 2.07 -3.15 -1.19
N ILE A 47 0.74 -3.16 -1.13
CA ILE A 47 -0.14 -2.59 -2.16
C ILE A 47 0.18 -1.11 -2.36
N CYS A 48 0.35 -0.35 -1.27
CA CYS A 48 0.74 1.05 -1.35
C CYS A 48 2.08 1.24 -2.06
N SER A 49 3.11 0.48 -1.68
CA SER A 49 4.43 0.58 -2.34
C SER A 49 4.36 0.27 -3.83
N ILE A 50 3.60 -0.75 -4.21
CA ILE A 50 3.37 -1.12 -5.61
C ILE A 50 2.66 0.01 -6.34
N PHE A 51 1.59 0.54 -5.76
CA PHE A 51 0.79 1.60 -6.37
C PHE A 51 1.64 2.84 -6.62
N LEU A 52 2.39 3.32 -5.62
CA LEU A 52 3.23 4.51 -5.74
C LEU A 52 4.36 4.34 -6.77
N ASN A 53 4.90 3.13 -6.91
CA ASN A 53 5.93 2.84 -7.92
C ASN A 53 5.35 2.68 -9.34
N ALA A 54 4.06 2.37 -9.44
CA ALA A 54 3.38 2.08 -10.69
C ALA A 54 2.79 3.33 -11.38
N ILE A 55 2.45 4.37 -10.61
CA ILE A 55 1.92 5.62 -11.17
C ILE A 55 3.01 6.50 -11.83
N ASP A 56 2.62 7.32 -12.79
CA ASP A 56 3.49 8.37 -13.32
C ASP A 56 3.43 9.60 -12.39
N PRO A 57 4.57 10.13 -11.91
CA PRO A 57 4.58 11.35 -11.09
C PRO A 57 3.92 12.55 -11.77
N ASN A 58 3.90 12.61 -13.10
CA ASN A 58 3.24 13.68 -13.85
C ASN A 58 1.72 13.62 -13.77
N ASP A 59 1.15 12.46 -13.44
CA ASP A 59 -0.28 12.25 -13.26
C ASP A 59 -0.76 12.66 -11.86
N ILE A 60 0.16 13.04 -10.95
CA ILE A 60 -0.21 13.54 -9.62
C ILE A 60 -0.68 15.00 -9.74
N GLU A 61 -1.87 15.28 -9.25
CA GLU A 61 -2.43 16.63 -9.14
C GLU A 61 -1.94 17.31 -7.87
N ASN A 62 -2.09 16.64 -6.72
CA ASN A 62 -1.58 17.11 -5.44
C ASN A 62 -1.34 15.95 -4.47
N ILE A 63 -0.53 16.22 -3.44
CA ILE A 63 -0.35 15.36 -2.28
C ILE A 63 -0.62 16.21 -1.03
N ASN A 64 -1.56 15.78 -0.21
CA ASN A 64 -1.84 16.37 1.08
C ASN A 64 -1.43 15.40 2.20
N VAL A 65 -0.82 15.93 3.26
CA VAL A 65 -0.34 15.13 4.39
C VAL A 65 -1.01 15.62 5.66
N LEU A 66 -1.87 14.79 6.23
CA LEU A 66 -2.56 15.05 7.49
C LEU A 66 -1.81 14.35 8.62
N LYS A 67 -1.39 15.11 9.64
CA LYS A 67 -0.65 14.55 10.79
C LYS A 67 -1.50 13.62 11.66
N SER A 68 -2.82 13.81 11.67
CA SER A 68 -3.77 12.97 12.40
C SER A 68 -5.16 13.16 11.79
N ALA A 69 -5.79 12.09 11.31
CA ALA A 69 -7.14 12.15 10.75
C ALA A 69 -8.19 12.61 11.76
N LEU A 70 -7.96 12.36 13.05
CA LEU A 70 -8.87 12.74 14.13
C LEU A 70 -8.92 14.26 14.39
N LYS A 71 -8.01 15.05 13.79
CA LYS A 71 -7.92 16.50 14.01
C LYS A 71 -8.30 17.35 12.78
N ASP A 72 -8.68 16.74 11.66
CA ASP A 72 -9.08 17.44 10.45
C ASP A 72 -10.47 16.98 9.95
N PRO A 73 -11.54 17.76 10.17
CA PRO A 73 -12.91 17.44 9.76
C PRO A 73 -13.11 17.34 8.24
N SER A 74 -12.16 17.84 7.43
CA SER A 74 -12.23 17.77 5.96
C SER A 74 -11.83 16.40 5.40
N ALA A 75 -11.22 15.57 6.24
CA ALA A 75 -10.87 14.20 5.90
C ALA A 75 -12.12 13.33 5.92
N THR A 76 -12.64 12.92 4.75
CA THR A 76 -13.60 11.79 4.62
C THR A 76 -12.95 10.45 5.03
N VAL A 77 -11.80 10.50 5.70
CA VAL A 77 -10.94 9.39 6.00
C VAL A 77 -11.49 8.68 7.23
N LEU A 78 -11.99 7.47 7.00
CA LEU A 78 -12.52 6.57 8.02
C LEU A 78 -11.56 6.46 9.22
N CYS A 79 -12.12 6.43 10.42
CA CYS A 79 -11.45 6.31 11.72
C CYS A 79 -10.74 4.96 11.91
N SER A 80 -9.71 4.67 11.10
CA SER A 80 -8.82 3.53 11.31
C SER A 80 -7.69 3.91 12.27
N SER A 81 -7.19 2.95 13.04
CA SER A 81 -6.05 3.15 13.95
C SER A 81 -4.76 3.57 13.24
N LYS A 82 -4.65 3.33 11.93
CA LYS A 82 -3.55 3.81 11.09
C LYS A 82 -3.66 5.31 10.79
N ALA A 83 -4.87 5.86 10.73
CA ALA A 83 -5.11 7.27 10.46
C ALA A 83 -4.63 8.19 11.62
N GLU A 84 -4.48 7.64 12.83
CA GLU A 84 -3.85 8.32 13.97
C GLU A 84 -2.36 8.59 13.76
N LYS A 85 -1.70 7.78 12.93
CA LYS A 85 -0.27 7.88 12.58
C LYS A 85 -0.02 8.81 11.39
N GLY A 86 -1.10 9.40 10.86
CA GLY A 86 -1.11 10.31 9.74
C GLY A 86 -1.76 9.70 8.49
N VAL A 87 -2.19 10.58 7.59
CA VAL A 87 -2.81 10.22 6.32
C VAL A 87 -2.10 10.95 5.20
N VAL A 88 -1.73 10.23 4.16
CA VAL A 88 -1.25 10.79 2.89
C VAL A 88 -2.38 10.67 1.88
N ILE A 89 -2.92 11.80 1.46
CA ILE A 89 -3.96 11.89 0.44
C ILE A 89 -3.29 12.27 -0.87
N ILE A 90 -3.46 11.44 -1.89
CA ILE A 90 -2.94 11.67 -3.22
C ILE A 90 -4.13 11.88 -4.15
N THR A 91 -4.18 13.05 -4.77
CA THR A 91 -5.13 13.34 -5.84
C THR A 91 -4.40 13.18 -7.16
N LEU A 92 -4.91 12.32 -8.03
CA LEU A 92 -4.40 12.15 -9.38
C LEU A 92 -5.22 12.99 -10.35
N LYS A 93 -4.55 13.54 -11.35
CA LYS A 93 -5.17 14.25 -12.47
C LYS A 93 -6.15 13.32 -13.15
N LYS A 94 -7.31 13.86 -13.53
CA LYS A 94 -8.20 13.16 -14.46
C LYS A 94 -7.42 12.92 -15.74
N SER A 95 -7.22 11.65 -16.10
CA SER A 95 -6.59 11.29 -17.37
C SER A 95 -7.34 11.96 -18.52
N LYS A 96 -6.60 12.72 -19.33
CA LYS A 96 -7.09 13.39 -20.55
C LYS A 96 -7.49 12.37 -21.64
N ASP A 97 -7.11 11.10 -21.49
CA ASP A 97 -7.31 10.04 -22.49
C ASP A 97 -8.61 9.24 -22.31
N THR A 98 -9.59 9.79 -21.59
CA THR A 98 -10.93 9.18 -21.53
C THR A 98 -11.71 9.26 -22.84
N SER A 99 -11.19 9.89 -23.89
CA SER A 99 -11.76 9.83 -25.25
C SER A 99 -11.44 8.55 -26.02
N LYS A 100 -10.70 7.59 -25.42
CA LYS A 100 -10.56 6.23 -25.99
C LYS A 100 -10.96 5.17 -24.97
N LYS A 101 -12.09 5.39 -24.31
CA LYS A 101 -12.77 4.42 -23.44
C LYS A 101 -13.56 3.37 -24.26
N ASP A 102 -13.10 3.02 -25.46
CA ASP A 102 -13.82 2.12 -26.37
C ASP A 102 -13.15 0.75 -26.59
N ASN A 103 -12.00 0.48 -25.97
CA ASN A 103 -11.33 -0.83 -26.10
C ASN A 103 -11.31 -1.67 -24.81
N LEU A 104 -11.82 -1.14 -23.69
CA LEU A 104 -12.17 -1.94 -22.51
C LEU A 104 -13.70 -2.01 -22.25
N SER A 105 -14.50 -1.22 -22.98
CA SER A 105 -15.97 -1.24 -22.93
C SER A 105 -16.59 -2.37 -23.76
N GLY A 106 -15.78 -3.14 -24.51
CA GLY A 106 -16.27 -4.29 -25.26
C GLY A 106 -16.76 -5.48 -24.42
N ILE A 107 -16.67 -5.42 -23.08
CA ILE A 107 -17.19 -6.45 -22.16
C ILE A 107 -17.69 -5.80 -20.86
N GLU A 108 -18.42 -4.68 -20.91
CA GLU A 108 -19.21 -4.27 -19.74
C GLU A 108 -20.59 -4.92 -19.80
N ASN A 109 -20.59 -6.20 -19.47
CA ASN A 109 -21.78 -6.82 -18.93
C ASN A 109 -21.89 -6.27 -17.49
N PRO A 110 -22.86 -5.41 -17.16
CA PRO A 110 -22.95 -4.78 -15.84
C PRO A 110 -23.11 -5.80 -14.69
N ASN A 111 -23.42 -7.05 -15.04
CA ASN A 111 -23.54 -8.18 -14.12
C ASN A 111 -22.22 -8.95 -13.90
N LYS A 112 -21.12 -8.57 -14.55
CA LYS A 112 -19.83 -9.26 -14.42
C LYS A 112 -18.95 -8.53 -13.42
N ALA A 113 -18.82 -9.11 -12.24
CA ALA A 113 -17.95 -8.59 -11.18
C ALA A 113 -16.50 -8.47 -11.65
N PHE A 114 -15.81 -7.43 -11.14
CA PHE A 114 -14.42 -7.12 -11.50
C PHE A 114 -13.49 -8.30 -11.13
N PRO A 115 -12.56 -8.69 -12.02
CA PRO A 115 -11.61 -9.78 -11.74
C PRO A 115 -10.65 -9.42 -10.62
N LEU A 116 -10.07 -10.42 -9.96
CA LEU A 116 -9.01 -10.21 -8.98
C LEU A 116 -7.77 -9.64 -9.70
N VAL A 117 -7.19 -8.56 -9.17
CA VAL A 117 -5.93 -8.01 -9.69
C VAL A 117 -4.78 -8.52 -8.83
N VAL A 118 -3.72 -9.01 -9.46
CA VAL A 118 -2.49 -9.47 -8.80
C VAL A 118 -1.32 -8.76 -9.45
N VAL A 119 -0.55 -8.00 -8.68
CA VAL A 119 0.58 -7.21 -9.19
C VAL A 119 1.86 -7.69 -8.52
N ASN A 120 2.83 -8.18 -9.28
CA ASN A 120 4.08 -8.74 -8.75
C ASN A 120 3.83 -9.75 -7.60
N ASP A 121 2.89 -10.68 -7.83
CA ASP A 121 2.42 -11.69 -6.86
C ASP A 121 1.74 -11.15 -5.59
N VAL A 122 1.44 -9.85 -5.51
CA VAL A 122 0.62 -9.25 -4.45
C VAL A 122 -0.83 -9.12 -4.91
N GLU A 123 -1.75 -9.67 -4.14
CA GLU A 123 -3.18 -9.69 -4.46
C GLU A 123 -3.87 -8.41 -3.98
N PHE A 124 -4.60 -7.77 -4.89
CA PHE A 124 -5.43 -6.60 -4.59
C PHE A 124 -6.82 -7.11 -4.27
N SER A 125 -7.01 -7.51 -3.01
CA SER A 125 -8.25 -8.15 -2.54
C SER A 125 -9.46 -7.21 -2.58
N ASP A 126 -9.23 -5.90 -2.43
CA ASP A 126 -10.26 -4.88 -2.60
C ASP A 126 -10.42 -4.55 -4.10
N PRO A 127 -11.60 -4.79 -4.71
CA PRO A 127 -11.86 -4.48 -6.11
C PRO A 127 -11.70 -2.99 -6.45
N GLU A 128 -11.99 -2.08 -5.52
CA GLU A 128 -11.85 -0.63 -5.76
C GLU A 128 -10.38 -0.24 -5.89
N VAL A 129 -9.52 -0.82 -5.05
CA VAL A 129 -8.06 -0.61 -5.13
C VAL A 129 -7.50 -1.23 -6.40
N GLY A 130 -7.95 -2.43 -6.78
CA GLY A 130 -7.58 -3.09 -8.04
C GLY A 130 -7.99 -2.25 -9.26
N LYS A 131 -9.23 -1.74 -9.28
CA LYS A 131 -9.73 -0.87 -10.35
C LYS A 131 -8.97 0.45 -10.41
N LEU A 132 -8.70 1.06 -9.27
CA LEU A 132 -7.90 2.27 -9.18
C LEU A 132 -6.50 2.04 -9.78
N PHE A 133 -5.84 0.94 -9.42
CA PHE A 133 -4.53 0.58 -9.97
C PHE A 133 -4.59 0.42 -11.49
N MET A 134 -5.53 -0.37 -12.00
CA MET A 134 -5.65 -0.62 -13.44
C MET A 134 -5.93 0.65 -14.26
N ASN A 135 -6.61 1.63 -13.65
CA ASN A 135 -6.92 2.90 -14.32
C ASN A 135 -5.75 3.89 -14.31
N ASN A 136 -4.78 3.75 -13.40
CA ASN A 136 -3.74 4.76 -13.16
C ASN A 136 -2.31 4.21 -13.25
N VAL A 137 -2.13 2.90 -13.47
CA VAL A 137 -0.82 2.32 -13.73
C VAL A 137 -0.23 2.91 -15.01
N SER A 138 0.99 3.43 -14.91
CA SER A 138 1.71 3.96 -16.07
C SER A 138 2.07 2.81 -17.02
N PRO A 139 1.70 2.87 -18.31
CA PRO A 139 2.07 1.84 -19.29
C PRO A 139 3.59 1.61 -19.38
N LYS A 140 4.39 2.65 -19.12
CA LYS A 140 5.86 2.56 -19.09
C LYS A 140 6.36 1.63 -18.00
N ARG A 141 5.63 1.53 -16.88
CA ARG A 141 5.94 0.69 -15.72
C ARG A 141 5.46 -0.75 -15.88
N VAL A 142 4.60 -1.07 -16.85
CA VAL A 142 4.11 -2.44 -17.07
C VAL A 142 5.09 -3.23 -17.92
N GLU A 143 5.48 -4.41 -17.44
CA GLU A 143 6.26 -5.40 -18.17
C GLU A 143 5.35 -6.34 -18.95
N SER A 144 4.35 -6.93 -18.28
CA SER A 144 3.38 -7.82 -18.93
C SER A 144 2.05 -7.85 -18.18
N ILE A 145 1.00 -8.24 -18.91
CA ILE A 145 -0.32 -8.51 -18.36
C ILE A 145 -0.77 -9.89 -18.84
N VAL A 146 -1.17 -10.75 -17.91
CA VAL A 146 -1.69 -12.10 -18.18
C VAL A 146 -3.07 -12.22 -17.57
N VAL A 147 -4.04 -12.76 -18.32
CA VAL A 147 -5.39 -12.98 -17.83
C VAL A 147 -5.63 -14.48 -17.63
N LEU A 148 -5.94 -14.88 -16.39
CA LEU A 148 -6.40 -16.22 -16.07
C LEU A 148 -7.93 -16.24 -16.02
N LYS A 149 -8.52 -17.24 -16.68
CA LYS A 149 -9.96 -17.44 -16.75
C LYS A 149 -10.36 -18.75 -16.06
N ASP A 150 -11.64 -18.81 -15.67
CA ASP A 150 -12.35 -20.02 -15.26
C ASP A 150 -11.60 -20.83 -14.18
N LYS A 151 -11.42 -22.13 -14.43
CA LYS A 151 -10.87 -23.10 -13.47
C LYS A 151 -9.43 -22.81 -13.04
N LYS A 152 -8.58 -22.31 -13.94
CA LYS A 152 -7.16 -22.02 -13.62
C LYS A 152 -7.03 -20.88 -12.61
N ALA A 153 -7.94 -19.92 -12.68
CA ALA A 153 -7.96 -18.78 -11.77
C ALA A 153 -8.37 -19.22 -10.37
N THR A 154 -9.46 -20.00 -10.25
CA THR A 154 -9.96 -20.51 -8.96
C THR A 154 -9.07 -21.58 -8.35
N GLU A 155 -8.41 -22.42 -9.14
CA GLU A 155 -7.42 -23.40 -8.66
C GLU A 155 -6.23 -22.70 -7.94
N LYS A 156 -5.78 -21.55 -8.44
CA LYS A 156 -4.63 -20.83 -7.86
C LYS A 156 -5.01 -19.82 -6.77
N TYR A 157 -6.13 -19.13 -6.92
CA TYR A 157 -6.50 -17.97 -6.10
C TYR A 157 -7.83 -18.14 -5.35
N GLY A 158 -8.49 -19.29 -5.46
CA GLY A 158 -9.73 -19.59 -4.73
C GLY A 158 -10.97 -18.85 -5.23
N GLU A 159 -12.00 -18.75 -4.38
CA GLU A 159 -13.33 -18.24 -4.77
C GLU A 159 -13.34 -16.76 -5.18
N LYS A 160 -12.42 -15.94 -4.64
CA LYS A 160 -12.26 -14.53 -5.04
C LYS A 160 -11.88 -14.37 -6.52
N ALA A 161 -11.32 -15.41 -7.12
CA ALA A 161 -10.94 -15.46 -8.52
C ALA A 161 -12.02 -16.06 -9.44
N LYS A 162 -13.26 -16.24 -8.95
CA LYS A 162 -14.38 -16.75 -9.76
C LYS A 162 -14.68 -15.92 -11.01
N ASN A 163 -14.29 -14.65 -11.01
CA ASN A 163 -14.45 -13.73 -12.16
C ASN A 163 -13.18 -13.64 -13.02
N GLY A 164 -12.19 -14.49 -12.79
CA GLY A 164 -10.88 -14.44 -13.40
C GLY A 164 -9.87 -13.62 -12.60
N VAL A 165 -8.63 -13.63 -13.08
CA VAL A 165 -7.50 -12.91 -12.46
C VAL A 165 -6.75 -12.16 -13.55
N ILE A 166 -6.42 -10.89 -13.28
CA ILE A 166 -5.48 -10.10 -14.08
C ILE A 166 -4.16 -10.09 -13.32
N LEU A 167 -3.13 -10.74 -13.87
CA LEU A 167 -1.78 -10.70 -13.36
C LEU A 167 -1.03 -9.59 -14.09
N VAL A 168 -0.49 -8.64 -13.34
CA VAL A 168 0.33 -7.55 -13.85
C VAL A 168 1.74 -7.73 -13.31
N THR A 169 2.70 -7.80 -14.22
CA THR A 169 4.12 -7.73 -13.87
C THR A 169 4.61 -6.32 -14.19
N LEU A 170 5.21 -5.65 -13.21
CA LEU A 170 5.80 -4.33 -13.38
C LEU A 170 7.29 -4.43 -13.69
N LYS A 171 7.77 -3.51 -14.52
CA LYS A 171 9.19 -3.32 -14.83
C LYS A 171 9.94 -2.83 -13.62
N GLY A 172 11.15 -3.36 -13.47
CA GLY A 172 12.03 -3.06 -12.35
C GLY A 172 11.70 -3.93 -11.15
N LYS A 173 12.70 -4.64 -10.64
CA LYS A 173 12.63 -5.15 -9.27
C LYS A 173 12.43 -3.94 -8.35
N PRO A 174 11.69 -4.05 -7.23
CA PRO A 174 11.55 -2.95 -6.29
C PRO A 174 12.95 -2.50 -5.92
N GLU A 175 13.30 -1.30 -6.39
CA GLU A 175 14.59 -0.68 -6.12
C GLU A 175 14.67 -0.62 -4.60
N LYS A 176 15.65 -1.32 -4.01
CA LYS A 176 15.99 -1.06 -2.61
C LYS A 176 16.31 0.43 -2.59
N LEU A 177 15.49 1.21 -1.88
CA LEU A 177 15.86 2.57 -1.54
C LEU A 177 17.15 2.44 -0.73
N ASP A 178 18.29 2.68 -1.39
CA ASP A 178 19.58 2.88 -0.74
C ASP A 178 19.50 4.22 -0.01
N ILE A 179 18.74 4.25 1.08
CA ILE A 179 18.74 5.39 2.00
C ILE A 179 20.07 5.27 2.75
N PRO A 180 21.06 6.15 2.50
CA PRO A 180 22.29 6.11 3.26
C PRO A 180 21.95 6.27 4.75
N PRO A 181 22.69 5.60 5.66
CA PRO A 181 22.51 5.77 7.08
C PRO A 181 22.50 7.26 7.45
N TYR A 182 21.46 7.69 8.17
CA TYR A 182 21.39 9.06 8.67
C TYR A 182 22.51 9.28 9.69
N GLU A 183 23.51 10.08 9.32
CA GLU A 183 24.50 10.59 10.27
C GLU A 183 23.94 11.85 10.94
N PRO A 184 23.66 11.82 12.27
CA PRO A 184 23.27 13.02 12.99
C PRO A 184 24.45 14.00 13.00
N LYS A 185 24.21 15.23 12.52
CA LYS A 185 25.17 16.32 12.68
C LYS A 185 25.39 16.57 14.17
N SER A 186 26.66 16.52 14.59
CA SER A 186 27.12 16.85 15.94
C SER A 186 26.96 18.34 16.25
#